data_AF-A0AAE9DM47-F1
#
_entry.id   AF-A0AAE9DM47-F1
#
_cell.length_a   1.000
_cell.length_b   1.000
_cell.length_c   1.000
_cell.angle_alpha   90.00
_cell.angle_beta   90.00
_cell.angle_gamma   90.00
#
_symmetry.space_group_name_H-M   'P 1'
#
loop_
_entity.id
_entity.type
_entity.pdbx_description
1 polymer ?
#
loop_
_entity_poly.entity_id
_entity_poly.type
_entity_poly.pdbx_seq_one_letter_code
_entity_poly.pdbx_strand_id
1 'polypeptide(L)'
;MPPCDICHKRPQILWTTEDDIEILIFWTAASFQLHQDFNINELFEKTARHGFSYCPEHIFSATRKLKRLVDYDEGKVSSMGLRLVELMASNILKEKIKEGSMKTALRRFIYNFHEENHSTIGEHYSDEYKNLEIEDRDGIYICIQCGEDNEKPETRFIEDYESKKAFAVFAGAAVANLMNVDQAHACTVIPSIPICAVHLYQQAWSLRNLEFTLHEKNHADVFTETMMATFGSGWMAPLKVVNKYVDKILPHPTLNHMACKFCNEFGSDEKPIIYDKLLRMKAHRDCFTKVSRDIMFDMSKKDFVNGGFIFRYPNIKKLESFTGDEFKKLINSWVKYTAEKADTNARYKVYIVMLFARYWSPDPDLKQKENAESLILGYQMITQIKTRMAMTKNSLSAKGSVESPDDGYEVAQLYVSSPAVSGPTP
;
A
#
# COMPACT_ATOMS: atom_id res chain seq x y z
N MET A 1 38.43 -21.01 2.34
CA MET A 1 37.02 -21.01 1.90
C MET A 1 36.66 -19.63 1.39
N PRO A 2 36.14 -19.52 0.17
CA PRO A 2 35.58 -18.26 -0.32
C PRO A 2 34.43 -17.79 0.59
N PRO A 3 34.19 -16.46 0.69
CA PRO A 3 33.01 -15.95 1.38
C PRO A 3 31.73 -16.28 0.60
N CYS A 4 30.59 -16.27 1.28
CA CYS A 4 29.28 -16.32 0.63
C CYS A 4 29.07 -15.06 -0.23
N ASP A 5 28.62 -15.22 -1.47
CA ASP A 5 28.40 -14.13 -2.43
C ASP A 5 27.22 -13.20 -2.08
N ILE A 6 26.35 -13.61 -1.15
CA ILE A 6 25.25 -12.77 -0.64
C ILE A 6 25.64 -12.01 0.62
N CYS A 7 26.08 -12.71 1.67
CA CYS A 7 26.31 -12.08 2.98
C CYS A 7 27.78 -11.80 3.29
N HIS A 8 28.70 -12.18 2.40
CA HIS A 8 30.14 -12.01 2.54
C HIS A 8 30.78 -12.67 3.78
N LYS A 9 30.01 -13.46 4.54
CA LYS A 9 30.51 -14.28 5.66
C LYS A 9 31.26 -15.49 5.12
N ARG A 10 32.21 -16.03 5.90
CA ARG A 10 32.93 -17.28 5.61
C ARG A 10 32.31 -18.42 6.44
N PRO A 11 31.30 -19.14 5.92
CA PRO A 11 30.69 -20.23 6.67
C PRO A 11 31.62 -21.46 6.74
N GLN A 12 31.37 -22.34 7.71
CA GLN A 12 32.08 -23.62 7.82
C GLN A 12 31.69 -24.60 6.70
N ILE A 13 30.45 -24.51 6.21
CA ILE A 13 29.93 -25.27 5.08
C ILE A 13 29.56 -24.26 4.00
N LEU A 14 30.07 -24.48 2.80
CA LEU A 14 29.82 -23.65 1.64
C LEU A 14 29.31 -24.54 0.52
N TRP A 15 28.22 -24.11 -0.11
CA TRP A 15 27.76 -24.74 -1.33
C TRP A 15 28.39 -24.02 -2.50
N THR A 16 28.98 -24.80 -3.41
CA THR A 16 29.61 -24.27 -4.61
C THR A 16 29.00 -24.91 -5.83
N THR A 17 28.65 -24.10 -6.83
CA THR A 17 28.07 -24.58 -8.09
C THR A 17 28.67 -23.85 -9.27
N GLU A 18 28.81 -24.58 -10.38
CA GLU A 18 29.21 -24.08 -11.69
C GLU A 18 28.06 -24.23 -12.70
N ASP A 19 26.89 -24.73 -12.27
CA ASP A 19 25.73 -24.92 -13.13
C ASP A 19 24.97 -23.59 -13.33
N ASP A 20 24.99 -23.08 -14.56
CA ASP A 20 24.40 -21.78 -14.92
C ASP A 20 22.90 -21.69 -14.59
N ILE A 21 22.17 -22.81 -14.64
CA ILE A 21 20.74 -22.87 -14.36
C ILE A 21 20.49 -22.80 -12.86
N GLU A 22 21.27 -23.54 -12.07
CA GLU A 22 21.22 -23.44 -10.60
C GLU A 22 21.52 -22.01 -10.14
N ILE A 23 22.55 -21.40 -10.73
CA ILE A 23 22.96 -20.01 -10.50
C ILE A 23 21.81 -19.05 -10.84
N LEU A 24 21.19 -19.19 -12.02
CA LEU A 24 20.07 -18.35 -12.45
C LEU A 24 18.85 -18.48 -11.54
N ILE A 25 18.48 -19.71 -11.15
CA ILE A 25 17.36 -19.97 -10.23
C ILE A 25 17.62 -19.30 -8.88
N PHE A 26 18.84 -19.43 -8.36
CA PHE A 26 19.23 -18.81 -7.11
C PHE A 26 19.16 -17.28 -7.16
N TRP A 27 19.72 -16.65 -8.20
CA TRP A 27 19.65 -15.20 -8.36
C TRP A 27 18.23 -14.68 -8.56
N THR A 28 17.41 -15.44 -9.28
CA THR A 28 15.98 -15.13 -9.43
C THR A 28 15.26 -15.14 -8.07
N ALA A 29 15.50 -16.18 -7.26
CA ALA A 29 14.93 -16.29 -5.91
C ALA A 29 15.41 -15.17 -4.97
N ALA A 30 16.71 -14.90 -4.96
CA ALA A 30 17.32 -13.86 -4.15
C ALA A 30 16.78 -12.47 -4.51
N SER A 31 16.55 -12.21 -5.80
CA SER A 31 15.96 -10.95 -6.29
C SER A 31 14.57 -10.69 -5.70
N PHE A 32 13.75 -11.73 -5.53
CA PHE A 32 12.44 -11.60 -4.89
C PHE A 32 12.51 -11.40 -3.36
N GLN A 33 13.61 -11.79 -2.72
CA GLN A 33 13.76 -11.71 -1.26
C GLN A 33 14.40 -10.39 -0.81
N LEU A 34 15.38 -9.89 -1.56
CA LEU A 34 16.25 -8.81 -1.06
C LEU A 34 15.67 -7.40 -1.26
N HIS A 35 14.57 -7.24 -2.00
CA HIS A 35 13.77 -6.00 -2.18
C HIS A 35 14.53 -4.68 -2.53
N GLN A 36 15.86 -4.70 -2.59
CA GLN A 36 16.75 -3.57 -2.76
C GLN A 36 17.62 -3.79 -3.99
N ASP A 37 17.65 -2.79 -4.87
CA ASP A 37 18.81 -2.30 -5.64
C ASP A 37 19.82 -3.30 -6.21
N PHE A 38 19.44 -4.54 -6.52
CA PHE A 38 20.25 -5.35 -7.42
C PHE A 38 20.10 -4.74 -8.81
N ASN A 39 21.15 -4.05 -9.24
CA ASN A 39 21.29 -3.69 -10.64
C ASN A 39 21.23 -4.99 -11.44
N ILE A 40 20.16 -5.19 -12.19
CA ILE A 40 19.97 -6.40 -13.00
C ILE A 40 21.16 -6.64 -13.92
N ASN A 41 21.86 -5.57 -14.33
CA ASN A 41 23.11 -5.68 -15.08
C ASN A 41 24.23 -6.36 -14.27
N GLU A 42 24.34 -6.10 -12.96
CA GLU A 42 25.30 -6.80 -12.09
C GLU A 42 24.93 -8.27 -11.89
N LEU A 43 23.62 -8.59 -11.89
CA LEU A 43 23.17 -9.99 -11.81
C LEU A 43 23.49 -10.76 -13.09
N PHE A 44 23.30 -10.14 -14.26
CA PHE A 44 23.73 -10.70 -15.55
C PHE A 44 25.24 -10.98 -15.58
N GLU A 45 26.05 -9.99 -15.18
CA GLU A 45 27.50 -10.16 -15.09
C GLU A 45 27.90 -11.23 -14.10
N LYS A 46 27.17 -11.34 -12.98
CA LYS A 46 27.35 -12.42 -12.03
C LYS A 46 27.03 -13.74 -12.71
N THR A 47 25.83 -13.95 -13.27
CA THR A 47 25.46 -15.23 -13.91
C THR A 47 26.46 -15.70 -14.97
N ALA A 48 27.21 -14.79 -15.60
CA ALA A 48 28.26 -15.11 -16.56
C ALA A 48 29.63 -15.48 -15.95
N ARG A 49 29.82 -15.41 -14.61
CA ARG A 49 31.05 -15.80 -13.91
C ARG A 49 31.02 -17.28 -13.54
N HIS A 50 32.13 -17.97 -13.77
CA HIS A 50 32.30 -19.35 -13.31
C HIS A 50 32.53 -19.42 -11.80
N GLY A 51 31.77 -20.29 -11.12
CA GLY A 51 31.93 -20.63 -9.72
C GLY A 51 31.26 -19.66 -8.75
N PHE A 52 30.14 -20.09 -8.19
CA PHE A 52 29.41 -19.37 -7.14
C PHE A 52 29.48 -20.06 -5.80
N SER A 53 29.48 -19.27 -4.74
CA SER A 53 29.63 -19.73 -3.36
C SER A 53 28.56 -19.12 -2.46
N TYR A 54 27.70 -19.95 -1.88
CA TYR A 54 26.68 -19.46 -0.94
C TYR A 54 26.57 -20.34 0.31
N CYS A 55 26.19 -19.73 1.43
CA CYS A 55 26.02 -20.47 2.68
C CYS A 55 24.66 -21.21 2.70
N PRO A 56 24.56 -22.33 3.44
CA PRO A 56 23.32 -23.12 3.57
C PRO A 56 22.08 -22.28 3.91
N GLU A 57 22.23 -21.29 4.79
CA GLU A 57 21.15 -20.39 5.19
C GLU A 57 20.51 -19.65 4.00
N HIS A 58 21.32 -19.13 3.07
CA HIS A 58 20.79 -18.40 1.91
C HIS A 58 20.16 -19.32 0.89
N ILE A 59 20.72 -20.52 0.66
CA ILE A 59 20.09 -21.46 -0.26
C ILE A 59 18.77 -21.99 0.29
N PHE A 60 18.66 -22.30 1.58
CA PHE A 60 17.39 -22.74 2.17
C PHE A 60 16.37 -21.62 2.19
N SER A 61 16.79 -20.39 2.46
CA SER A 61 15.92 -19.23 2.35
C SER A 61 15.39 -19.04 0.92
N ALA A 62 16.28 -19.08 -0.08
CA ALA A 62 15.93 -18.99 -1.49
C ALA A 62 14.97 -20.11 -1.92
N THR A 63 15.26 -21.35 -1.54
CA THR A 63 14.41 -22.52 -1.81
C THR A 63 13.04 -22.40 -1.17
N ARG A 64 12.97 -21.97 0.10
CA ARG A 64 11.69 -21.74 0.80
C ARG A 64 10.88 -20.63 0.14
N LYS A 65 11.54 -19.60 -0.40
CA LYS A 65 10.87 -18.53 -1.14
C LYS A 65 10.37 -19.04 -2.49
N LEU A 66 11.20 -19.75 -3.26
CA LEU A 66 10.80 -20.36 -4.53
C LEU A 66 9.62 -21.31 -4.36
N LYS A 67 9.66 -22.22 -3.39
CA LYS A 67 8.55 -23.16 -3.12
C LYS A 67 7.21 -22.44 -2.96
N ARG A 68 7.19 -21.31 -2.24
CA ARG A 68 5.98 -20.49 -2.06
C ARG A 68 5.60 -19.69 -3.31
N LEU A 69 6.59 -19.15 -4.03
CA LEU A 69 6.38 -18.41 -5.28
C LEU A 69 5.80 -19.26 -6.39
N VAL A 70 6.35 -20.46 -6.60
CA VAL A 70 5.83 -21.38 -7.63
C VAL A 70 4.65 -22.20 -7.13
N ASP A 71 4.25 -22.04 -5.86
CA ASP A 71 3.19 -22.82 -5.20
C ASP A 71 3.42 -24.33 -5.41
N TYR A 72 4.60 -24.79 -5.00
CA TYR A 72 5.03 -26.16 -5.24
C TYR A 72 4.40 -27.11 -4.21
N ASP A 73 3.60 -28.04 -4.72
CA ASP A 73 2.95 -29.11 -3.96
C ASP A 73 3.00 -30.42 -4.75
N GLU A 74 3.49 -31.50 -4.12
CA GLU A 74 3.65 -32.84 -4.71
C GLU A 74 4.24 -32.85 -6.14
N GLY A 75 5.26 -32.03 -6.40
CA GLY A 75 5.87 -31.95 -7.72
C GLY A 75 5.12 -31.08 -8.72
N LYS A 76 3.96 -30.50 -8.40
CA LYS A 76 3.25 -29.53 -9.24
C LYS A 76 3.77 -28.12 -8.98
N VAL A 77 3.60 -27.24 -9.96
CA VAL A 77 3.90 -25.81 -9.85
C VAL A 77 2.76 -25.04 -10.49
N SER A 78 2.39 -23.91 -9.90
CA SER A 78 1.40 -22.98 -10.47
C SER A 78 1.94 -22.34 -11.76
N SER A 79 1.06 -22.19 -12.76
CA SER A 79 1.40 -21.50 -14.02
C SER A 79 1.75 -20.04 -13.76
N MET A 80 1.01 -19.36 -12.88
CA MET A 80 1.30 -17.98 -12.51
C MET A 80 2.68 -17.84 -11.86
N GLY A 81 2.98 -18.67 -10.85
CA GLY A 81 4.28 -18.66 -10.19
C GLY A 81 5.43 -18.98 -11.13
N LEU A 82 5.24 -19.94 -12.04
CA LEU A 82 6.21 -20.26 -13.08
C LEU A 82 6.50 -19.07 -14.00
N ARG A 83 5.45 -18.43 -14.54
CA ARG A 83 5.61 -17.25 -15.41
C ARG A 83 6.28 -16.08 -14.70
N LEU A 84 6.02 -15.86 -13.41
CA LEU A 84 6.70 -14.81 -12.63
C LEU A 84 8.21 -15.09 -12.50
N VAL A 85 8.57 -16.33 -12.21
CA VAL A 85 9.98 -16.76 -12.11
C VAL A 85 10.67 -16.66 -13.47
N GLU A 86 10.06 -17.19 -14.53
CA GLU A 86 10.59 -17.12 -15.90
C GLU A 86 10.73 -15.68 -16.39
N LEU A 87 9.79 -14.81 -16.05
CA LEU A 87 9.86 -13.38 -16.38
C LEU A 87 11.03 -12.70 -15.66
N MET A 88 11.22 -12.95 -14.36
CA MET A 88 12.36 -12.39 -13.64
C MET A 88 13.69 -12.94 -14.16
N ALA A 89 13.78 -14.25 -14.40
CA ALA A 89 14.96 -14.88 -14.97
C ALA A 89 15.29 -14.33 -16.37
N SER A 90 14.27 -14.10 -17.20
CA SER A 90 14.42 -13.45 -18.51
C SER A 90 14.99 -12.03 -18.39
N ASN A 91 14.54 -11.26 -17.39
CA ASN A 91 15.10 -9.93 -17.11
C ASN A 91 16.57 -10.01 -16.66
N ILE A 92 16.94 -11.02 -15.86
CA ILE A 92 18.33 -11.25 -15.43
C ILE A 92 19.22 -11.63 -16.62
N LEU A 93 18.79 -12.58 -17.46
CA LEU A 93 19.54 -13.02 -18.63
C LEU A 93 19.55 -12.01 -19.78
N LYS A 94 18.61 -11.06 -19.79
CA LYS A 94 18.31 -10.21 -20.95
C LYS A 94 17.91 -11.00 -22.20
N GLU A 95 17.41 -12.21 -21.99
CA GLU A 95 16.93 -13.14 -23.02
C GLU A 95 15.52 -13.59 -22.67
N LYS A 96 14.70 -13.89 -23.68
CA LYS A 96 13.33 -14.37 -23.45
C LYS A 96 13.35 -15.87 -23.20
N ILE A 97 13.09 -16.30 -21.98
CA ILE A 97 12.90 -17.72 -21.66
C ILE A 97 11.51 -18.15 -22.14
N LYS A 98 11.45 -19.27 -22.86
CA LYS A 98 10.18 -19.88 -23.29
C LYS A 98 9.34 -20.31 -22.09
N GLU A 99 8.04 -20.07 -22.14
CA GLU A 99 7.13 -20.50 -21.07
C GLU A 99 7.22 -22.02 -20.84
N GLY A 100 7.32 -22.39 -19.56
CA GLY A 100 7.41 -23.79 -19.16
C GLY A 100 8.84 -24.33 -19.11
N SER A 101 9.82 -23.64 -19.68
CA SER A 101 11.19 -24.12 -19.79
C SER A 101 11.86 -24.31 -18.43
N MET A 102 11.60 -23.41 -17.45
CA MET A 102 12.21 -23.53 -16.13
C MET A 102 11.54 -24.58 -15.23
N LYS A 103 10.40 -25.13 -15.64
CA LYS A 103 9.57 -26.00 -14.79
C LYS A 103 10.34 -27.17 -14.18
N THR A 104 11.09 -27.92 -15.00
CA THR A 104 11.82 -29.10 -14.55
C THR A 104 12.98 -28.71 -13.64
N ALA A 105 13.72 -27.66 -14.01
CA ALA A 105 14.85 -27.14 -13.25
C ALA A 105 14.41 -26.63 -11.86
N LEU A 106 13.28 -25.91 -11.78
CA LEU A 106 12.72 -25.43 -10.52
C LEU A 106 12.27 -26.56 -9.60
N ARG A 107 11.57 -27.57 -10.13
CA ARG A 107 11.16 -28.75 -9.35
C ARG A 107 12.36 -29.47 -8.75
N ARG A 108 13.42 -29.63 -9.55
CA ARG A 108 14.67 -30.23 -9.13
C ARG A 108 15.38 -29.40 -8.06
N PHE A 109 15.55 -28.10 -8.29
CA PHE A 109 16.18 -27.20 -7.33
C PHE A 109 15.45 -27.26 -5.97
N ILE A 110 14.12 -27.14 -5.99
CA ILE A 110 13.32 -27.24 -4.76
C ILE A 110 13.52 -28.60 -4.10
N TYR A 111 13.43 -29.71 -4.84
CA TYR A 111 13.63 -31.04 -4.29
C TYR A 111 14.99 -31.22 -3.61
N ASN A 112 16.07 -30.80 -4.27
CA ASN A 112 17.45 -30.95 -3.79
C ASN A 112 17.74 -30.13 -2.54
N PHE A 113 17.12 -28.95 -2.43
CA PHE A 113 17.47 -27.96 -1.41
C PHE A 113 16.39 -27.74 -0.35
N HIS A 114 15.27 -28.46 -0.40
CA HIS A 114 14.21 -28.38 0.60
C HIS A 114 14.62 -29.08 1.89
N GLU A 115 14.57 -28.36 3.03
CA GLU A 115 15.07 -28.77 4.36
C GLU A 115 14.68 -30.19 4.80
N GLU A 116 13.49 -30.67 4.44
CA GLU A 116 12.99 -32.01 4.80
C GLU A 116 13.70 -33.16 4.05
N ASN A 117 14.29 -32.89 2.89
CA ASN A 117 15.02 -33.88 2.09
C ASN A 117 16.51 -33.97 2.50
N HIS A 118 16.92 -33.25 3.56
CA HIS A 118 18.33 -33.13 3.95
C HIS A 118 18.93 -34.35 4.64
N SER A 119 18.10 -35.29 5.10
CA SER A 119 18.59 -36.53 5.73
C SER A 119 19.23 -37.52 4.75
N THR A 120 19.09 -37.30 3.43
CA THR A 120 19.60 -38.16 2.35
C THR A 120 20.58 -37.47 1.40
N ILE A 121 21.11 -36.30 1.75
CA ILE A 121 21.94 -35.44 0.86
C ILE A 121 23.27 -36.05 0.41
N GLY A 122 23.66 -37.21 0.94
CA GLY A 122 24.78 -38.00 0.43
C GLY A 122 24.48 -38.78 -0.86
N GLU A 123 23.23 -38.90 -1.29
CA GLU A 123 22.82 -39.67 -2.47
C GLU A 123 22.22 -38.73 -3.53
N HIS A 124 23.09 -38.07 -4.29
CA HIS A 124 22.71 -37.17 -5.37
C HIS A 124 21.95 -37.89 -6.48
N TYR A 125 20.79 -37.34 -6.87
CA TYR A 125 20.27 -37.53 -8.23
C TYR A 125 21.25 -36.88 -9.22
N SER A 126 21.85 -37.73 -10.06
CA SER A 126 22.95 -37.44 -10.98
C SER A 126 22.53 -36.91 -12.35
N ASP A 127 21.28 -36.52 -12.55
CA ASP A 127 20.90 -35.93 -13.83
C ASP A 127 21.58 -34.54 -13.93
N GLU A 128 21.85 -33.96 -15.08
CA GLU A 128 22.29 -32.55 -15.16
C GLU A 128 21.06 -31.63 -15.19
N TYR A 129 21.21 -30.33 -14.89
CA TYR A 129 20.13 -29.38 -15.23
C TYR A 129 19.99 -29.33 -16.75
N LYS A 130 18.77 -29.46 -17.26
CA LYS A 130 18.51 -29.38 -18.72
C LYS A 130 18.58 -27.93 -19.18
N ASN A 131 19.27 -27.68 -20.30
CA ASN A 131 19.35 -26.37 -20.94
C ASN A 131 17.96 -25.71 -21.09
N LEU A 132 17.91 -24.41 -20.83
CA LEU A 132 16.71 -23.60 -21.03
C LEU A 132 16.46 -23.36 -22.52
N GLU A 133 15.20 -23.35 -22.90
CA GLU A 133 14.76 -22.98 -24.25
C GLU A 133 14.60 -21.45 -24.27
N ILE A 134 15.44 -20.79 -25.06
CA ILE A 134 15.38 -19.35 -25.30
C ILE A 134 14.55 -19.10 -26.57
N GLU A 135 13.61 -18.17 -26.51
CA GLU A 135 12.84 -17.75 -27.67
C GLU A 135 13.54 -16.64 -28.44
N ASP A 136 13.92 -16.95 -29.68
CA ASP A 136 14.43 -15.99 -30.65
C ASP A 136 13.28 -15.32 -31.42
N ARG A 137 12.34 -14.69 -30.69
CA ARG A 137 11.17 -14.02 -31.27
C ARG A 137 11.09 -12.57 -30.80
N ASP A 138 11.73 -11.70 -31.57
CA ASP A 138 11.62 -10.25 -31.37
C ASP A 138 10.16 -9.79 -31.44
N GLY A 139 9.74 -9.06 -30.40
CA GLY A 139 8.44 -8.37 -30.38
C GLY A 139 7.23 -9.20 -29.93
N ILE A 140 7.40 -10.49 -29.62
CA ILE A 140 6.34 -11.33 -29.01
C ILE A 140 6.56 -11.42 -27.51
N TYR A 141 5.53 -11.12 -26.73
CA TYR A 141 5.56 -11.14 -25.26
C TYR A 141 4.42 -11.98 -24.71
N ILE A 142 4.70 -12.78 -23.70
CA ILE A 142 3.71 -13.63 -23.04
C ILE A 142 2.95 -12.77 -22.03
N CYS A 143 1.63 -12.72 -22.16
CA CYS A 143 0.80 -12.01 -21.19
C CYS A 143 0.86 -12.72 -19.83
N ILE A 144 1.28 -12.00 -18.77
CA ILE A 144 1.42 -12.59 -17.43
C ILE A 144 0.13 -13.22 -16.90
N GLN A 145 -1.04 -12.73 -17.34
CA GLN A 145 -2.34 -13.20 -16.87
C GLN A 145 -2.79 -14.47 -17.61
N CYS A 146 -2.83 -14.46 -18.94
CA CYS A 146 -3.37 -15.57 -19.72
C CYS A 146 -2.33 -16.53 -20.29
N GLY A 147 -1.06 -16.14 -20.40
CA GLY A 147 0.00 -17.00 -20.97
C GLY A 147 0.01 -17.03 -22.50
N GLU A 148 -0.87 -16.26 -23.13
CA GLU A 148 -0.89 -16.17 -24.59
C GLU A 148 0.26 -15.30 -25.10
N ASP A 149 0.83 -15.69 -26.24
CA ASP A 149 1.76 -14.87 -27.02
C ASP A 149 1.02 -13.65 -27.59
N ASN A 150 1.56 -12.47 -27.36
CA ASN A 150 1.00 -11.21 -27.85
C ASN A 150 2.09 -10.39 -28.55
N GLU A 151 1.75 -9.80 -29.69
CA GLU A 151 2.64 -8.87 -30.37
C GLU A 151 2.62 -7.48 -29.71
N LYS A 152 3.64 -6.67 -30.01
CA LYS A 152 3.87 -5.35 -29.39
C LYS A 152 2.75 -4.29 -29.51
N PRO A 153 1.84 -4.25 -30.52
CA PRO A 153 0.73 -3.31 -30.44
C PRO A 153 -0.33 -3.73 -29.40
N GLU A 154 -0.44 -5.03 -29.12
CA GLU A 154 -1.44 -5.62 -28.22
C GLU A 154 -0.93 -5.84 -26.80
N THR A 155 0.40 -5.85 -26.63
CA THR A 155 1.06 -5.90 -25.33
C THR A 155 1.20 -4.52 -24.70
N ARG A 156 1.03 -4.47 -23.38
CA ARG A 156 1.32 -3.32 -22.51
C ARG A 156 2.28 -3.78 -21.43
N PHE A 157 3.07 -2.86 -20.91
CA PHE A 157 4.08 -3.13 -19.89
C PHE A 157 3.75 -2.36 -18.62
N ILE A 158 3.65 -3.07 -17.50
CA ILE A 158 3.47 -2.48 -16.17
C ILE A 158 4.85 -2.35 -15.52
N GLU A 159 5.40 -1.14 -15.55
CA GLU A 159 6.78 -0.87 -15.11
C GLU A 159 6.83 -0.12 -13.78
N ASP A 160 5.94 0.86 -13.60
CA ASP A 160 5.95 1.69 -12.42
C ASP A 160 5.44 0.93 -11.19
N TYR A 161 6.05 1.22 -10.04
CA TYR A 161 5.78 0.51 -8.79
C TYR A 161 4.32 0.63 -8.32
N GLU A 162 3.66 1.76 -8.55
CA GLU A 162 2.27 1.97 -8.14
C GLU A 162 1.32 1.10 -8.98
N SER A 163 1.51 1.04 -10.30
CA SER A 163 0.73 0.18 -11.19
C SER A 163 1.00 -1.31 -10.94
N LYS A 164 2.25 -1.71 -10.62
CA LYS A 164 2.56 -3.09 -10.22
C LYS A 164 1.86 -3.48 -8.92
N LYS A 165 1.76 -2.56 -7.96
CA LYS A 165 0.93 -2.76 -6.77
C LYS A 165 -0.55 -2.90 -7.10
N ALA A 166 -1.10 -2.05 -7.97
CA ALA A 166 -2.50 -2.16 -8.40
C ALA A 166 -2.79 -3.51 -9.09
N PHE A 167 -1.88 -3.96 -9.95
CA PHE A 167 -1.95 -5.29 -10.55
C PHE A 167 -1.90 -6.41 -9.50
N ALA A 168 -1.00 -6.33 -8.52
CA ALA A 168 -0.93 -7.31 -7.42
C ALA A 168 -2.20 -7.32 -6.55
N VAL A 169 -2.86 -6.16 -6.34
CA VAL A 169 -4.17 -6.10 -5.67
C VAL A 169 -5.24 -6.83 -6.49
N PHE A 170 -5.28 -6.61 -7.81
CA PHE A 170 -6.23 -7.30 -8.70
C PHE A 170 -5.97 -8.81 -8.71
N ALA A 171 -4.74 -9.22 -8.96
CA ALA A 171 -4.40 -10.63 -9.15
C ALA A 171 -4.41 -11.41 -7.83
N GLY A 172 -4.27 -10.73 -6.69
CA GLY A 172 -4.24 -11.34 -5.38
C GLY A 172 -5.55 -12.04 -4.95
N ALA A 173 -5.45 -12.79 -3.85
CA ALA A 173 -6.50 -13.65 -3.29
C ALA A 173 -7.86 -12.98 -3.09
N ALA A 174 -7.89 -11.68 -2.76
CA ALA A 174 -9.12 -10.99 -2.39
C ALA A 174 -9.95 -10.46 -3.58
N VAL A 175 -9.41 -10.50 -4.81
CA VAL A 175 -10.10 -9.95 -6.00
C VAL A 175 -10.25 -11.02 -7.07
N ALA A 176 -9.18 -11.38 -7.77
CA ALA A 176 -9.23 -12.39 -8.83
C ALA A 176 -8.71 -13.76 -8.39
N ASN A 177 -8.03 -13.85 -7.25
CA ASN A 177 -7.44 -15.07 -6.71
C ASN A 177 -6.57 -15.83 -7.73
N LEU A 178 -5.81 -15.08 -8.51
CA LEU A 178 -4.83 -15.59 -9.48
C LEU A 178 -3.44 -15.78 -8.85
N MET A 179 -3.20 -15.08 -7.74
CA MET A 179 -1.92 -15.04 -7.04
C MET A 179 -2.10 -15.24 -5.54
N ASN A 180 -1.20 -16.03 -4.96
CA ASN A 180 -0.98 -16.06 -3.53
C ASN A 180 -0.18 -14.81 -3.07
N VAL A 181 0.00 -14.65 -1.75
CA VAL A 181 0.67 -13.49 -1.15
C VAL A 181 2.13 -13.35 -1.63
N ASP A 182 2.86 -14.45 -1.71
CA ASP A 182 4.26 -14.46 -2.16
C ASP A 182 4.39 -14.05 -3.63
N GLN A 183 3.48 -14.51 -4.48
CA GLN A 183 3.42 -14.14 -5.90
C GLN A 183 3.07 -12.66 -6.08
N ALA A 184 2.14 -12.13 -5.28
CA ALA A 184 1.79 -10.72 -5.28
C ALA A 184 2.98 -9.83 -4.85
N HIS A 185 3.77 -10.26 -3.85
CA HIS A 185 5.05 -9.61 -3.51
C HIS A 185 6.01 -9.61 -4.70
N ALA A 186 6.24 -10.77 -5.31
CA ALA A 186 7.17 -10.91 -6.43
C ALA A 186 6.82 -9.98 -7.59
N CYS A 187 5.53 -9.86 -7.93
CA CYS A 187 5.07 -8.94 -8.98
C CYS A 187 5.55 -7.50 -8.77
N THR A 188 5.57 -7.01 -7.53
CA THR A 188 5.97 -5.62 -7.27
C THR A 188 7.46 -5.36 -7.50
N VAL A 189 8.28 -6.40 -7.55
CA VAL A 189 9.74 -6.35 -7.71
C VAL A 189 10.17 -6.57 -9.16
N ILE A 190 9.38 -7.29 -9.96
CA ILE A 190 9.68 -7.50 -11.39
C ILE A 190 9.80 -6.14 -12.10
N PRO A 191 10.84 -5.91 -12.91
CA PRO A 191 11.07 -4.62 -13.57
C PRO A 191 9.89 -4.19 -14.45
N SER A 192 9.49 -5.08 -15.36
CA SER A 192 8.45 -4.84 -16.35
C SER A 192 7.58 -6.07 -16.51
N ILE A 193 6.27 -5.91 -16.36
CA ILE A 193 5.29 -7.00 -16.46
C ILE A 193 4.50 -6.86 -17.77
N PRO A 194 4.66 -7.80 -18.73
CA PRO A 194 3.87 -7.82 -19.95
C PRO A 194 2.44 -8.28 -19.69
N ILE A 195 1.48 -7.55 -20.26
CA ILE A 195 0.05 -7.86 -20.18
C ILE A 195 -0.66 -7.47 -21.48
N CYS A 196 -1.61 -8.27 -21.95
CA CYS A 196 -2.38 -7.91 -23.14
C CYS A 196 -3.41 -6.79 -22.83
N ALA A 197 -3.71 -5.97 -23.84
CA ALA A 197 -4.60 -4.82 -23.72
C ALA A 197 -6.01 -5.21 -23.21
N VAL A 198 -6.51 -6.38 -23.61
CA VAL A 198 -7.81 -6.91 -23.17
C VAL A 198 -7.82 -7.15 -21.66
N HIS A 199 -6.82 -7.86 -21.13
CA HIS A 199 -6.73 -8.11 -19.69
C HIS A 199 -6.44 -6.83 -18.92
N LEU A 200 -5.62 -5.92 -19.44
CA LEU A 200 -5.39 -4.61 -18.82
C LEU A 200 -6.72 -3.84 -18.62
N TYR A 201 -7.59 -3.84 -19.62
CA TYR A 201 -8.90 -3.19 -19.55
C TYR A 201 -9.86 -3.91 -18.59
N GLN A 202 -9.91 -5.24 -18.64
CA GLN A 202 -10.72 -6.05 -17.72
C GLN A 202 -10.31 -5.84 -16.25
N GLN A 203 -9.00 -5.79 -15.98
CA GLN A 203 -8.46 -5.49 -14.66
C GLN A 203 -8.95 -4.15 -14.12
N ALA A 204 -8.86 -3.10 -14.94
CA ALA A 204 -9.30 -1.77 -14.54
C ALA A 204 -10.81 -1.74 -14.22
N TRP A 205 -11.62 -2.50 -14.95
CA TRP A 205 -13.05 -2.65 -14.64
C TRP A 205 -13.31 -3.41 -13.35
N SER A 206 -12.62 -4.54 -13.13
CA SER A 206 -12.74 -5.32 -11.89
C SER A 206 -12.31 -4.50 -10.68
N LEU A 207 -11.18 -3.79 -10.79
CA LEU A 207 -10.69 -2.89 -9.74
C LEU A 207 -11.60 -1.69 -9.50
N ARG A 208 -12.26 -1.15 -10.53
CA ARG A 208 -13.30 -0.13 -10.36
C ARG A 208 -14.49 -0.68 -9.58
N ASN A 209 -14.85 -1.94 -9.79
CA ASN A 209 -16.00 -2.57 -9.13
C ASN A 209 -15.68 -3.09 -7.72
N LEU A 210 -14.39 -3.27 -7.40
CA LEU A 210 -13.92 -3.68 -6.07
C LEU A 210 -14.51 -2.83 -4.94
N GLU A 211 -14.71 -1.54 -5.20
CA GLU A 211 -15.28 -0.60 -4.23
C GLU A 211 -16.73 -0.95 -3.84
N PHE A 212 -17.51 -1.54 -4.75
CA PHE A 212 -18.86 -2.01 -4.44
C PHE A 212 -18.83 -3.29 -3.60
N THR A 213 -17.91 -4.20 -3.89
CA THR A 213 -17.71 -5.44 -3.13
C THR A 213 -17.32 -5.15 -1.68
N LEU A 214 -16.50 -4.11 -1.46
CA LEU A 214 -16.02 -3.72 -0.15
C LEU A 214 -17.11 -3.13 0.77
N HIS A 215 -18.31 -2.84 0.26
CA HIS A 215 -19.45 -2.47 1.11
C HIS A 215 -20.06 -3.65 1.89
N GLU A 216 -19.71 -4.88 1.53
CA GLU A 216 -20.10 -6.07 2.25
C GLU A 216 -19.07 -6.33 3.36
N LYS A 217 -19.51 -6.32 4.62
CA LYS A 217 -18.61 -6.34 5.80
C LYS A 217 -17.59 -7.48 5.73
N ASN A 218 -18.03 -8.68 5.40
CA ASN A 218 -17.16 -9.86 5.32
C ASN A 218 -16.07 -9.70 4.26
N HIS A 219 -16.36 -9.02 3.14
CA HIS A 219 -15.36 -8.76 2.10
C HIS A 219 -14.36 -7.67 2.51
N ALA A 220 -14.79 -6.64 3.24
CA ALA A 220 -13.88 -5.60 3.74
C ALA A 220 -12.87 -6.16 4.75
N ASP A 221 -13.30 -7.03 5.65
CA ASP A 221 -12.43 -7.66 6.66
C ASP A 221 -11.40 -8.57 5.97
N VAL A 222 -11.85 -9.46 5.06
CA VAL A 222 -10.95 -10.33 4.25
C VAL A 222 -9.98 -9.52 3.39
N PHE A 223 -10.45 -8.42 2.78
CA PHE A 223 -9.59 -7.55 1.99
C PHE A 223 -8.54 -6.87 2.87
N THR A 224 -8.93 -6.40 4.06
CA THR A 224 -8.00 -5.81 5.03
C THR A 224 -6.92 -6.81 5.44
N GLU A 225 -7.29 -8.04 5.80
CA GLU A 225 -6.35 -9.10 6.16
C GLU A 225 -5.39 -9.41 5.01
N THR A 226 -5.91 -9.52 3.79
CA THR A 226 -5.12 -9.82 2.60
C THR A 226 -4.14 -8.68 2.28
N MET A 227 -4.57 -7.43 2.35
CA MET A 227 -3.72 -6.26 2.11
C MET A 227 -2.64 -6.11 3.20
N MET A 228 -2.97 -6.41 4.46
CA MET A 228 -2.00 -6.44 5.55
C MET A 228 -0.95 -7.54 5.33
N ALA A 229 -1.36 -8.75 4.96
CA ALA A 229 -0.45 -9.85 4.65
C ALA A 229 0.45 -9.53 3.44
N THR A 230 -0.11 -8.86 2.42
CA THR A 230 0.57 -8.61 1.13
C THR A 230 1.37 -7.30 1.12
N PHE A 231 1.01 -6.28 1.88
CA PHE A 231 1.69 -4.98 1.78
C PHE A 231 2.07 -4.39 3.13
N GLY A 232 1.85 -5.11 4.23
CA GLY A 232 2.10 -4.63 5.59
C GLY A 232 1.30 -3.37 5.95
N SER A 233 0.22 -3.10 5.21
CA SER A 233 -0.59 -1.90 5.36
C SER A 233 -2.06 -2.18 5.05
N GLY A 234 -2.92 -1.40 5.71
CA GLY A 234 -4.35 -1.37 5.44
C GLY A 234 -4.66 -0.96 4.00
N TRP A 235 -5.89 -1.19 3.59
CA TRP A 235 -6.34 -1.09 2.20
C TRP A 235 -6.40 0.34 1.63
N MET A 236 -6.35 1.40 2.44
CA MET A 236 -6.33 2.79 1.97
C MET A 236 -5.14 3.08 1.03
N ALA A 237 -3.94 2.59 1.38
CA ALA A 237 -2.74 2.81 0.57
C ALA A 237 -2.77 2.01 -0.75
N PRO A 238 -3.09 0.70 -0.76
CA PRO A 238 -3.39 -0.06 -1.97
C PRO A 238 -4.50 0.55 -2.83
N LEU A 239 -5.59 1.05 -2.24
CA LEU A 239 -6.67 1.67 -2.99
C LEU A 239 -6.26 2.97 -3.66
N LYS A 240 -5.35 3.75 -3.07
CA LYS A 240 -4.81 4.95 -3.70
C LYS A 240 -4.10 4.64 -5.01
N VAL A 241 -3.29 3.58 -5.04
CA VAL A 241 -2.60 3.15 -6.27
C VAL A 241 -3.56 2.50 -7.27
N VAL A 242 -4.52 1.71 -6.79
CA VAL A 242 -5.60 1.15 -7.62
C VAL A 242 -6.38 2.26 -8.32
N ASN A 243 -6.75 3.32 -7.61
CA ASN A 243 -7.53 4.41 -8.20
C ASN A 243 -6.74 5.16 -9.27
N LYS A 244 -5.46 5.46 -9.04
CA LYS A 244 -4.58 6.03 -10.08
C LYS A 244 -4.48 5.13 -11.31
N TYR A 245 -4.34 3.82 -11.10
CA TYR A 245 -4.25 2.83 -12.17
C TYR A 245 -5.55 2.76 -13.00
N VAL A 246 -6.69 2.70 -12.32
CA VAL A 246 -8.02 2.70 -12.96
C VAL A 246 -8.25 3.99 -13.74
N ASP A 247 -7.94 5.16 -13.18
CA ASP A 247 -8.15 6.46 -13.83
C ASP A 247 -7.29 6.61 -15.09
N LYS A 248 -6.08 6.02 -15.11
CA LYS A 248 -5.19 6.01 -16.27
C LYS A 248 -5.74 5.19 -17.44
N ILE A 249 -6.44 4.09 -17.14
CA ILE A 249 -6.96 3.15 -18.17
C ILE A 249 -8.40 3.48 -18.55
N LEU A 250 -9.21 3.90 -17.59
CA LEU A 250 -10.64 4.18 -17.72
C LEU A 250 -10.94 5.62 -17.25
N PRO A 251 -10.54 6.66 -17.98
CA PRO A 251 -10.74 8.04 -17.53
C PRO A 251 -12.23 8.36 -17.26
N HIS A 252 -12.48 9.17 -16.23
CA HIS A 252 -13.83 9.60 -15.88
C HIS A 252 -14.33 10.66 -16.87
N PRO A 253 -15.58 10.58 -17.35
CA PRO A 253 -16.17 11.65 -18.13
C PRO A 253 -16.35 12.90 -17.26
N THR A 254 -16.06 14.07 -17.84
CA THR A 254 -16.25 15.37 -17.21
C THR A 254 -17.70 15.84 -17.34
N LEU A 255 -18.22 16.50 -16.31
CA LEU A 255 -19.63 16.90 -16.19
C LEU A 255 -19.76 18.42 -16.02
N ASN A 256 -19.19 19.18 -16.95
CA ASN A 256 -19.10 20.64 -16.84
C ASN A 256 -20.46 21.36 -16.86
N HIS A 257 -21.51 20.70 -17.33
CA HIS A 257 -22.90 21.21 -17.32
C HIS A 257 -23.62 21.06 -15.96
N MET A 258 -22.99 20.43 -14.97
CA MET A 258 -23.57 20.20 -13.63
C MET A 258 -22.97 21.17 -12.62
N ALA A 259 -23.65 21.40 -11.49
CA ALA A 259 -23.11 22.14 -10.36
C ALA A 259 -22.41 21.19 -9.37
N CYS A 260 -21.31 21.64 -8.78
CA CYS A 260 -20.57 20.91 -7.76
C CYS A 260 -21.37 20.80 -6.46
N LYS A 261 -21.46 19.59 -5.87
CA LYS A 261 -22.19 19.34 -4.61
C LYS A 261 -21.74 20.22 -3.43
N PHE A 262 -20.46 20.63 -3.41
CA PHE A 262 -19.88 21.31 -2.24
C PHE A 262 -19.77 22.82 -2.38
N CYS A 263 -19.42 23.34 -3.57
CA CYS A 263 -19.29 24.79 -3.79
C CYS A 263 -20.43 25.40 -4.62
N ASN A 264 -21.32 24.58 -5.19
CA ASN A 264 -22.42 24.99 -6.08
C ASN A 264 -21.98 25.71 -7.37
N GLU A 265 -20.68 25.74 -7.68
CA GLU A 265 -20.15 26.26 -8.94
C GLU A 265 -20.25 25.22 -10.06
N PHE A 266 -20.45 25.67 -11.29
CA PHE A 266 -20.42 24.81 -12.49
C PHE A 266 -18.99 24.40 -12.85
N GLY A 267 -18.86 23.22 -13.47
CA GLY A 267 -17.56 22.74 -13.93
C GLY A 267 -17.07 23.48 -15.17
N SER A 268 -15.77 23.53 -15.34
CA SER A 268 -15.10 24.06 -16.53
C SER A 268 -14.02 23.09 -17.01
N ASP A 269 -13.40 23.35 -18.15
CA ASP A 269 -12.28 22.53 -18.63
C ASP A 269 -11.07 22.58 -17.66
N GLU A 270 -10.88 23.72 -16.98
CA GLU A 270 -9.83 23.91 -15.96
C GLU A 270 -10.21 23.31 -14.60
N LYS A 271 -11.50 23.32 -14.25
CA LYS A 271 -12.04 22.78 -13.01
C LYS A 271 -13.19 21.82 -13.32
N PRO A 272 -12.90 20.63 -13.87
CA PRO A 272 -13.94 19.72 -14.27
C PRO A 272 -14.64 19.12 -13.06
N ILE A 273 -15.94 18.90 -13.20
CA ILE A 273 -16.70 18.09 -12.25
C ILE A 273 -16.62 16.64 -12.68
N ILE A 274 -16.31 15.78 -11.71
CA ILE A 274 -16.34 14.33 -11.89
C ILE A 274 -17.51 13.75 -11.10
N TYR A 275 -18.07 12.64 -11.60
CA TYR A 275 -18.98 11.82 -10.82
C TYR A 275 -18.22 10.67 -10.16
N ASP A 276 -18.11 10.76 -8.83
CA ASP A 276 -17.66 9.66 -8.01
C ASP A 276 -18.85 8.71 -7.77
N LYS A 277 -18.85 7.58 -8.50
CA LYS A 277 -19.94 6.59 -8.45
C LYS A 277 -20.12 5.99 -7.07
N LEU A 278 -19.02 5.85 -6.31
CA LEU A 278 -19.04 5.22 -5.01
C LEU A 278 -19.61 6.18 -3.96
N LEU A 279 -19.06 7.39 -3.89
CA LEU A 279 -19.59 8.43 -3.00
C LEU A 279 -20.98 8.90 -3.45
N ARG A 280 -21.38 8.57 -4.69
CA ARG A 280 -22.62 9.02 -5.35
C ARG A 280 -22.70 10.55 -5.40
N MET A 281 -21.56 11.20 -5.60
CA MET A 281 -21.43 12.66 -5.55
C MET A 281 -20.77 13.19 -6.82
N LYS A 282 -21.25 14.35 -7.27
CA LYS A 282 -20.68 15.11 -8.38
C LYS A 282 -20.00 16.33 -7.79
N ALA A 283 -18.68 16.41 -7.90
CA ALA A 283 -17.94 17.56 -7.39
C ALA A 283 -16.61 17.75 -8.12
N HIS A 284 -16.00 18.92 -7.91
CA HIS A 284 -14.59 19.14 -8.26
C HIS A 284 -13.69 18.25 -7.38
N ARG A 285 -12.58 17.80 -7.96
CA ARG A 285 -11.56 17.04 -7.23
C ARG A 285 -11.01 17.80 -6.02
N ASP A 286 -10.84 19.11 -6.16
CA ASP A 286 -10.37 19.98 -5.07
C ASP A 286 -11.39 20.09 -3.94
N CYS A 287 -12.69 20.05 -4.27
CA CYS A 287 -13.74 20.06 -3.25
C CYS A 287 -13.75 18.73 -2.46
N PHE A 288 -13.59 17.57 -3.11
CA PHE A 288 -13.41 16.31 -2.39
C PHE A 288 -12.16 16.33 -1.51
N THR A 289 -11.05 16.86 -2.03
CA THR A 289 -9.79 17.01 -1.29
C THR A 289 -9.99 17.88 -0.05
N LYS A 290 -10.65 19.03 -0.19
CA LYS A 290 -10.99 19.92 0.92
C LYS A 290 -11.87 19.23 1.97
N VAL A 291 -12.92 18.52 1.55
CA VAL A 291 -13.78 17.77 2.49
C VAL A 291 -12.99 16.71 3.27
N SER A 292 -12.07 15.98 2.62
CA SER A 292 -11.22 15.01 3.33
C SER A 292 -10.30 15.68 4.35
N ARG A 293 -9.72 16.86 4.04
CA ARG A 293 -8.94 17.69 4.98
C ARG A 293 -9.79 18.16 6.16
N ASP A 294 -10.99 18.63 5.87
CA ASP A 294 -11.91 19.14 6.86
C ASP A 294 -12.37 18.05 7.84
N ILE A 295 -12.63 16.83 7.36
CA ILE A 295 -12.94 15.68 8.21
C ILE A 295 -11.76 15.34 9.14
N MET A 296 -10.51 15.30 8.63
CA MET A 296 -9.34 15.05 9.48
C MET A 296 -9.14 16.14 10.53
N PHE A 297 -9.43 17.38 10.18
CA PHE A 297 -9.38 18.51 11.11
C PHE A 297 -10.42 18.37 12.22
N ASP A 298 -11.66 18.06 11.89
CA ASP A 298 -12.70 17.80 12.88
C ASP A 298 -12.34 16.63 13.80
N MET A 299 -11.66 15.61 13.25
CA MET A 299 -11.16 14.45 13.99
C MET A 299 -10.01 14.75 14.95
N SER A 300 -9.32 15.89 14.81
CA SER A 300 -8.20 16.25 15.69
C SER A 300 -8.59 16.31 17.17
N LYS A 301 -7.65 15.91 18.04
CA LYS A 301 -7.72 16.18 19.48
C LYS A 301 -7.11 17.56 19.73
N LYS A 302 -7.78 18.37 20.54
CA LYS A 302 -7.38 19.74 20.85
C LYS A 302 -7.09 19.83 22.34
N ASP A 303 -5.81 19.93 22.69
CA ASP A 303 -5.35 19.99 24.08
C ASP A 303 -4.82 21.41 24.38
N PHE A 304 -5.22 22.00 25.50
CA PHE A 304 -4.67 23.29 25.93
C PHE A 304 -3.42 23.06 26.79
N VAL A 305 -2.26 23.54 26.33
CA VAL A 305 -0.95 23.33 26.96
C VAL A 305 -0.16 24.63 26.90
N ASN A 306 0.45 25.05 28.01
CA ASN A 306 1.33 26.22 28.10
C ASN A 306 0.76 27.52 27.49
N GLY A 307 -0.55 27.77 27.66
CA GLY A 307 -1.19 28.98 27.16
C GLY A 307 -1.64 28.93 25.70
N GLY A 308 -1.49 27.81 25.01
CA GLY A 308 -1.91 27.61 23.62
C GLY A 308 -2.64 26.28 23.39
N PHE A 309 -3.33 26.17 22.26
CA PHE A 309 -3.95 24.91 21.83
C PHE A 309 -2.98 24.12 20.94
N ILE A 310 -2.86 22.82 21.20
CA ILE A 310 -2.13 21.87 20.38
C ILE A 310 -3.14 20.95 19.68
N PHE A 311 -3.01 20.82 18.37
CA PHE A 311 -3.84 19.95 17.53
C PHE A 311 -3.09 18.64 17.28
N ARG A 312 -3.73 17.51 17.61
CA ARG A 312 -3.20 16.17 17.36
C ARG A 312 -4.11 15.44 16.40
N TYR A 313 -3.62 15.17 15.20
CA TYR A 313 -4.39 14.50 14.15
C TYR A 313 -4.33 12.98 14.31
N PRO A 314 -5.41 12.26 13.97
CA PRO A 314 -5.38 10.82 13.89
C PRO A 314 -4.35 10.35 12.85
N ASN A 315 -3.72 9.21 13.10
CA ASN A 315 -2.93 8.56 12.05
C ASN A 315 -3.87 8.00 10.99
N ILE A 316 -3.86 8.60 9.81
CA ILE A 316 -4.75 8.20 8.72
C ILE A 316 -4.57 6.74 8.29
N LYS A 317 -3.36 6.17 8.45
CA LYS A 317 -3.11 4.75 8.16
C LYS A 317 -3.90 3.80 9.07
N LYS A 318 -4.48 4.31 10.17
CA LYS A 318 -5.30 3.57 11.13
C LYS A 318 -6.80 3.84 10.98
N LEU A 319 -7.23 4.63 9.98
CA LEU A 319 -8.64 4.99 9.79
C LEU A 319 -9.56 3.77 9.74
N GLU A 320 -9.08 2.68 9.12
CA GLU A 320 -9.80 1.41 8.99
C GLU A 320 -10.03 0.71 10.33
N SER A 321 -9.14 0.88 11.30
CA SER A 321 -9.22 0.27 12.62
C SER A 321 -9.95 1.12 13.66
N PHE A 322 -10.47 2.30 13.27
CA PHE A 322 -11.24 3.14 14.19
C PHE A 322 -12.50 2.42 14.65
N THR A 323 -12.74 2.41 15.96
CA THR A 323 -13.91 1.78 16.58
C THR A 323 -14.48 2.70 17.66
N GLY A 324 -15.64 2.34 18.22
CA GLY A 324 -16.26 3.09 19.31
C GLY A 324 -16.44 4.57 19.01
N ASP A 325 -15.94 5.43 19.91
CA ASP A 325 -16.14 6.87 19.83
C ASP A 325 -15.33 7.56 18.73
N GLU A 326 -14.16 7.01 18.36
CA GLU A 326 -13.40 7.49 17.20
C GLU A 326 -14.21 7.31 15.91
N PHE A 327 -14.86 6.15 15.77
CA PHE A 327 -15.71 5.88 14.62
C PHE A 327 -16.94 6.78 14.60
N LYS A 328 -17.62 6.99 15.75
CA LYS A 328 -18.76 7.92 15.83
C LYS A 328 -18.37 9.34 15.44
N LYS A 329 -17.22 9.82 15.92
CA LYS A 329 -16.69 11.15 15.56
C LYS A 329 -16.46 11.26 14.05
N LEU A 330 -15.89 10.22 13.44
CA LEU A 330 -15.65 10.16 12.00
C LEU A 330 -16.95 10.23 11.19
N ILE A 331 -17.98 9.48 11.60
CA ILE A 331 -19.30 9.51 10.96
C ILE A 331 -19.95 10.89 11.08
N ASN A 332 -19.90 11.50 12.26
CA ASN A 332 -20.48 12.82 12.49
C ASN A 332 -19.82 13.89 11.60
N SER A 333 -18.49 13.85 11.45
CA SER A 333 -17.77 14.71 10.52
C SER A 333 -18.17 14.45 9.07
N TRP A 334 -18.26 13.20 8.64
CA TRP A 334 -18.73 12.87 7.29
C TRP A 334 -20.13 13.42 7.00
N VAL A 335 -21.09 13.19 7.89
CA VAL A 335 -22.48 13.65 7.77
C VAL A 335 -22.55 15.18 7.65
N LYS A 336 -21.77 15.91 8.45
CA LYS A 336 -21.68 17.38 8.42
C LYS A 336 -21.36 17.91 7.02
N TYR A 337 -20.45 17.27 6.28
CA TYR A 337 -20.01 17.76 4.97
C TYR A 337 -20.78 17.20 3.79
N THR A 338 -21.37 16.01 3.94
CA THR A 338 -22.02 15.31 2.84
C THR A 338 -23.54 15.42 2.84
N ALA A 339 -24.12 15.92 3.94
CA ALA A 339 -25.55 15.98 4.21
C ALA A 339 -26.26 14.60 4.10
N GLU A 340 -25.50 13.51 4.20
CA GLU A 340 -26.06 12.16 4.31
C GLU A 340 -26.76 11.99 5.66
N LYS A 341 -27.80 11.15 5.73
CA LYS A 341 -28.41 10.82 7.02
C LYS A 341 -27.37 10.11 7.90
N ALA A 342 -27.32 10.44 9.19
CA ALA A 342 -26.45 9.75 10.13
C ALA A 342 -26.92 8.29 10.27
N ASP A 343 -26.05 7.36 9.88
CA ASP A 343 -26.26 5.93 10.07
C ASP A 343 -24.91 5.33 10.52
N THR A 344 -24.98 4.51 11.58
CA THR A 344 -23.82 3.86 12.21
C THR A 344 -23.37 2.62 11.46
N ASN A 345 -23.90 2.37 10.27
CA ASN A 345 -23.59 1.23 9.43
C ASN A 345 -22.09 1.20 9.04
N ALA A 346 -21.50 0.01 9.10
CA ALA A 346 -20.14 -0.27 8.63
C ALA A 346 -19.90 0.23 7.19
N ARG A 347 -20.95 0.34 6.38
CA ARG A 347 -20.91 0.92 5.02
C ARG A 347 -20.35 2.35 4.97
N TYR A 348 -20.57 3.18 5.99
CA TYR A 348 -19.99 4.53 6.01
C TYR A 348 -18.48 4.52 6.18
N LYS A 349 -17.93 3.54 6.91
CA LYS A 349 -16.47 3.40 7.04
C LYS A 349 -15.84 3.24 5.65
N VAL A 350 -16.44 2.40 4.81
CA VAL A 350 -15.98 2.15 3.43
C VAL A 350 -15.99 3.44 2.61
N TYR A 351 -17.10 4.18 2.61
CA TYR A 351 -17.19 5.47 1.89
C TYR A 351 -16.13 6.47 2.34
N ILE A 352 -15.91 6.57 3.65
CA ILE A 352 -14.95 7.51 4.21
C ILE A 352 -13.52 7.07 3.88
N VAL A 353 -13.17 5.79 4.09
CA VAL A 353 -11.85 5.23 3.70
C VAL A 353 -11.58 5.48 2.22
N MET A 354 -12.58 5.32 1.36
CA MET A 354 -12.45 5.55 -0.08
C MET A 354 -12.28 7.02 -0.45
N LEU A 355 -13.03 7.92 0.19
CA LEU A 355 -12.79 9.37 0.08
C LEU A 355 -11.33 9.69 0.40
N PHE A 356 -10.83 9.15 1.52
CA PHE A 356 -9.45 9.35 1.95
C PHE A 356 -8.45 8.71 0.99
N ALA A 357 -8.66 7.48 0.53
CA ALA A 357 -7.77 6.82 -0.43
C ALA A 357 -7.65 7.61 -1.75
N ARG A 358 -8.76 8.16 -2.26
CA ARG A 358 -8.82 8.88 -3.54
C ARG A 358 -8.35 10.32 -3.47
N TYR A 359 -8.78 11.06 -2.44
CA TYR A 359 -8.71 12.52 -2.44
C TYR A 359 -7.87 13.11 -1.31
N TRP A 360 -7.43 12.29 -0.35
CA TRP A 360 -6.61 12.83 0.74
C TRP A 360 -5.24 13.30 0.24
N SER A 361 -4.92 14.53 0.62
CA SER A 361 -3.58 15.10 0.54
C SER A 361 -3.35 16.05 1.72
N PRO A 362 -2.12 16.05 2.31
CA PRO A 362 -1.75 16.98 3.37
C PRO A 362 -2.18 18.41 3.05
N ASP A 363 -2.73 19.10 4.04
CA ASP A 363 -3.21 20.47 3.88
C ASP A 363 -2.01 21.45 3.92
N PRO A 364 -1.70 22.17 2.82
CA PRO A 364 -0.62 23.15 2.83
C PRO A 364 -0.90 24.32 3.79
N ASP A 365 -2.17 24.62 4.05
CA ASP A 365 -2.61 25.77 4.85
C ASP A 365 -2.97 25.38 6.29
N LEU A 366 -2.61 24.16 6.73
CA LEU A 366 -3.01 23.60 8.02
C LEU A 366 -2.75 24.55 9.20
N LYS A 367 -1.57 25.17 9.23
CA LYS A 367 -1.17 26.10 10.30
C LYS A 367 -2.10 27.32 10.40
N GLN A 368 -2.55 27.85 9.27
CA GLN A 368 -3.46 29.01 9.28
C GLN A 368 -4.81 28.62 9.89
N LYS A 369 -5.29 27.42 9.56
CA LYS A 369 -6.53 26.86 10.10
C LYS A 369 -6.44 26.56 11.59
N GLU A 370 -5.33 25.97 12.05
CA GLU A 370 -5.05 25.75 13.49
C GLU A 370 -5.02 27.08 14.27
N ASN A 371 -4.39 28.12 13.71
CA ASN A 371 -4.35 29.45 14.32
C ASN A 371 -5.74 30.08 14.45
N ALA A 372 -6.54 30.02 13.39
CA ALA A 372 -7.91 30.53 13.39
C ALA A 372 -8.78 29.82 14.44
N GLU A 373 -8.69 28.48 14.52
CA GLU A 373 -9.42 27.69 15.49
C GLU A 373 -8.96 27.95 16.93
N SER A 374 -7.65 28.11 17.15
CA SER A 374 -7.09 28.46 18.46
C SER A 374 -7.64 29.77 19.00
N LEU A 375 -7.82 30.77 18.14
CA LEU A 375 -8.43 32.05 18.51
C LEU A 375 -9.88 31.86 18.95
N ILE A 376 -10.68 31.11 18.19
CA ILE A 376 -12.08 30.83 18.52
C ILE A 376 -12.19 30.12 19.88
N LEU A 377 -11.39 29.09 20.11
CA LEU A 377 -11.37 28.35 21.37
C LEU A 377 -10.92 29.23 22.55
N GLY A 378 -9.92 30.09 22.33
CA GLY A 378 -9.48 31.08 23.32
C GLY A 378 -10.62 32.02 23.72
N TYR A 379 -11.36 32.56 22.74
CA TYR A 379 -12.53 33.41 23.00
C TYR A 379 -13.63 32.67 23.77
N GLN A 380 -13.92 31.42 23.41
CA GLN A 380 -14.91 30.60 24.11
C GLN A 380 -14.50 30.32 25.56
N MET A 381 -13.23 29.99 25.80
CA MET A 381 -12.70 29.73 27.14
C MET A 381 -12.77 31.00 28.01
N ILE A 382 -12.36 32.15 27.48
CA ILE A 382 -12.50 33.45 28.17
C ILE A 382 -13.96 33.75 28.49
N THR A 383 -14.87 33.48 27.55
CA THR A 383 -16.31 33.70 27.73
C THR A 383 -16.85 32.82 28.84
N GLN A 384 -16.52 31.53 28.86
CA GLN A 384 -16.91 30.60 29.92
C GLN A 384 -16.36 31.01 31.29
N ILE A 385 -15.10 31.47 31.37
CA ILE A 385 -14.52 32.00 32.60
C ILE A 385 -15.31 33.22 33.08
N LYS A 386 -15.60 34.18 32.19
CA LYS A 386 -16.40 35.37 32.52
C LYS A 386 -17.81 34.98 33.01
N THR A 387 -18.47 34.04 32.35
CA THR A 387 -19.79 33.54 32.76
C THR A 387 -19.74 32.87 34.13
N ARG A 388 -18.74 31.99 34.37
CA ARG A 388 -18.54 31.36 35.68
C ARG A 388 -18.30 32.39 36.77
N MET A 389 -17.40 33.36 36.54
CA MET A 389 -17.12 34.45 37.48
C MET A 389 -18.35 35.33 37.76
N ALA A 390 -19.18 35.59 36.75
CA ALA A 390 -20.44 36.32 36.93
C ALA A 390 -21.44 35.51 37.78
N MET A 391 -21.52 34.19 37.56
CA MET A 391 -22.32 33.29 38.39
C MET A 391 -21.77 33.18 39.81
N THR A 392 -20.45 33.20 40.03
CA THR A 392 -19.84 33.22 41.36
C THR A 392 -20.04 34.56 42.07
N LYS A 393 -20.03 35.69 41.34
CA LYS A 393 -20.39 37.00 41.90
C LYS A 393 -21.87 37.08 42.29
N ASN A 394 -22.76 36.37 41.59
CA ASN A 394 -24.16 36.26 41.98
C ASN A 394 -24.38 35.22 43.11
N SER A 395 -23.50 34.21 43.22
CA SER A 395 -23.55 33.19 44.28
C SER A 395 -22.80 33.58 45.55
N LEU A 396 -22.01 34.65 45.54
CA LEU A 396 -21.46 35.29 46.76
C LEU A 396 -22.53 36.03 47.60
N SER A 397 -23.81 35.81 47.31
CA SER A 397 -24.93 36.03 48.24
C SER A 397 -25.37 34.76 49.01
N ALA A 398 -24.72 33.60 48.83
CA ALA A 398 -25.02 32.38 49.58
C ALA A 398 -23.75 31.53 49.85
N LYS A 399 -23.53 31.24 51.14
CA LYS A 399 -22.41 30.45 51.69
C LYS A 399 -22.22 29.08 51.04
N GLY A 400 -20.98 28.58 51.05
CA GLY A 400 -20.67 27.15 51.18
C GLY A 400 -19.61 26.62 50.22
N SER A 401 -18.44 26.30 50.76
CA SER A 401 -17.30 25.58 50.17
C SER A 401 -17.62 24.12 49.82
N VAL A 402 -17.08 23.57 48.72
CA VAL A 402 -16.60 22.16 48.64
C VAL A 402 -15.46 22.02 47.61
N GLU A 403 -14.53 21.14 47.95
CA GLU A 403 -13.22 20.77 47.40
C GLU A 403 -13.22 20.09 46.00
N SER A 404 -12.03 20.04 45.41
CA SER A 404 -11.66 19.36 44.15
C SER A 404 -10.94 18.05 44.44
N PRO A 405 -11.06 17.00 43.61
CA PRO A 405 -10.06 15.95 43.49
C PRO A 405 -9.13 16.20 42.29
N ASP A 406 -7.92 15.71 42.47
CA ASP A 406 -6.71 15.86 41.67
C ASP A 406 -6.39 14.45 41.12
N ASP A 407 -6.23 14.28 39.79
CA ASP A 407 -5.86 12.98 39.21
C ASP A 407 -4.65 13.15 38.28
N GLY A 408 -3.54 12.51 38.68
CA GLY A 408 -2.19 12.76 38.20
C GLY A 408 -1.90 12.38 36.75
N TYR A 409 -1.37 13.35 36.01
CA TYR A 409 -0.65 13.15 34.75
C TYR A 409 0.65 13.96 34.75
N GLU A 410 1.74 13.35 34.26
CA GLU A 410 3.06 14.00 34.13
C GLU A 410 3.13 14.96 32.93
N VAL A 411 3.75 16.12 33.15
CA VAL A 411 3.91 17.22 32.20
C VAL A 411 5.31 17.18 31.57
N ALA A 412 5.40 17.07 30.24
CA ALA A 412 6.60 17.49 29.51
C ALA A 412 6.50 19.00 29.22
N GLN A 413 7.18 19.81 30.02
CA GLN A 413 7.24 21.27 29.83
C GLN A 413 8.17 21.63 28.66
N LEU A 414 7.69 22.43 27.73
CA LEU A 414 8.54 23.27 26.88
C LEU A 414 8.08 24.72 27.02
N TYR A 415 8.97 25.54 27.60
CA TYR A 415 8.81 26.97 27.81
C TYR A 415 8.76 27.71 26.47
N VAL A 416 7.82 28.67 26.36
CA VAL A 416 7.92 29.76 25.39
C VAL A 416 7.82 31.07 26.14
N SER A 417 8.93 31.79 26.19
CA SER A 417 9.04 33.16 26.69
C SER A 417 8.19 34.09 25.83
N SER A 418 7.26 34.83 26.42
CA SER A 418 6.61 35.95 25.72
C SER A 418 7.57 37.15 25.61
N PRO A 419 7.52 37.94 24.52
CA PRO A 419 8.22 39.21 24.45
C PRO A 419 7.53 40.24 25.35
N ALA A 420 8.32 40.96 26.13
CA ALA A 420 7.84 42.05 26.97
C ALA A 420 7.27 43.19 26.11
N VAL A 421 6.04 43.60 26.42
CA VAL A 421 5.44 44.84 25.93
C VAL A 421 5.81 45.95 26.92
N SER A 422 6.71 46.84 26.54
CA SER A 422 7.00 48.07 27.29
C SER A 422 5.99 49.15 26.91
N GLY A 423 5.10 49.49 27.84
CA GLY A 423 4.23 50.68 27.79
C GLY A 423 4.99 51.98 28.08
N PRO A 424 4.30 53.14 28.01
CA PRO A 424 4.93 54.44 27.82
C PRO A 424 5.42 55.05 29.14
N THR A 425 6.58 55.72 29.08
CA THR A 425 7.17 56.53 30.16
C THR A 425 6.56 57.95 30.22
N PRO A 426 6.46 58.57 31.41
CA PRO A 426 6.12 59.99 31.57
C PRO A 426 7.22 60.94 31.07
#